data_AF-A0A395GJG4-F1
#
_entry.id   AF-A0A395GJG4-F1
#
_cell.length_a   1.000
_cell.length_b   1.000
_cell.length_c   1.000
_cell.angle_alpha   90.00
_cell.angle_beta   90.00
_cell.angle_gamma   90.00
#
_symmetry.space_group_name_H-M   'P 1'
#
loop_
_entity.id
_entity.type
_entity.pdbx_description
1 polymer ?
#
loop_
_entity_poly.entity_id
_entity_poly.type
_entity_poly.pdbx_seq_one_letter_code
_entity_poly.pdbx_strand_id
1 'polypeptide(L)'
;MSPPGSHFDAEDWPLPLSVSRRESTVSSSTNSSTPSFGTSPPFLPPLSRTASSIGSRSRQASCFSLYDDICRLPLNNSVTISFVRSNKLFKLRYTYIDIRKDATGSLKSLELGGGPGQQTPLVHTFNDTKLPVPHLEHPKLPNEPSLRISFMDEQTVQSAQTVFLAQISYTFEDWKDCVQFQELILGSRLVFIAGIAEAKSKGRGEECISQNLRILRGHNGKQVILFFANSQRKELKRYVSIPVTCIDSFNPGKKAGKPVVLQLQPNFDILSQMKTLSIQFLDDSDRKEFCRFLTEHTT
;
A
#
# COMPACT_ATOMS: atom_id res chain seq x y z
N MET A 1 0.93 0.08 -43.77
CA MET A 1 2.22 0.57 -43.25
C MET A 1 1.92 1.32 -41.96
N SER A 2 2.21 0.69 -40.82
CA SER A 2 1.90 1.18 -39.48
C SER A 2 3.17 1.76 -38.85
N PRO A 3 3.13 2.90 -38.12
CA PRO A 3 4.27 3.34 -37.35
C PRO A 3 4.35 2.58 -36.01
N PRO A 4 5.56 2.39 -35.46
CA PRO A 4 5.84 1.43 -34.40
C PRO A 4 5.45 1.96 -33.02
N GLY A 5 5.06 1.03 -32.14
CA GLY A 5 4.66 1.28 -30.78
C GLY A 5 5.79 1.86 -29.92
N SER A 6 5.49 2.99 -29.29
CA SER A 6 6.29 3.58 -28.21
C SER A 6 6.05 2.79 -26.92
N HIS A 7 6.97 1.87 -26.65
CA HIS A 7 7.19 1.29 -25.33
C HIS A 7 8.00 2.28 -24.47
N PHE A 8 7.63 2.40 -23.18
CA PHE A 8 8.28 3.14 -22.08
C PHE A 8 7.96 4.64 -21.91
N ASP A 9 7.19 4.96 -20.86
CA ASP A 9 7.69 5.68 -19.67
C ASP A 9 6.58 5.78 -18.60
N ALA A 10 6.84 5.21 -17.42
CA ALA A 10 6.02 5.40 -16.22
C ALA A 10 6.88 5.16 -14.98
N GLU A 11 7.92 5.96 -14.83
CA GLU A 11 8.61 6.22 -13.55
C GLU A 11 7.70 7.10 -12.67
N ASP A 12 6.58 6.55 -12.20
CA ASP A 12 5.70 7.22 -11.24
C ASP A 12 5.89 6.58 -9.87
N TRP A 13 6.89 7.14 -9.19
CA TRP A 13 7.24 7.03 -7.77
C TRP A 13 5.98 7.06 -6.85
N PRO A 14 5.95 6.37 -5.69
CA PRO A 14 7.07 6.21 -4.77
C PRO A 14 7.62 4.80 -4.61
N LEU A 15 8.70 4.48 -5.34
CA LEU A 15 9.48 3.27 -5.09
C LEU A 15 10.97 3.58 -4.94
N PRO A 16 11.63 3.14 -3.85
CA PRO A 16 13.00 3.49 -3.47
C PRO A 16 13.99 3.46 -4.64
N LEU A 17 14.84 4.48 -4.70
CA LEU A 17 16.00 4.51 -5.58
C LEU A 17 16.92 3.34 -5.21
N SER A 18 16.90 2.27 -5.98
CA SER A 18 17.93 1.24 -5.95
C SER A 18 19.21 1.81 -6.58
N VAL A 19 19.99 2.54 -5.78
CA VAL A 19 21.38 2.87 -6.12
C VAL A 19 22.31 1.99 -5.29
N SER A 20 22.73 0.88 -5.88
CA SER A 20 24.12 0.47 -5.82
C SER A 20 24.47 -0.29 -7.10
N ARG A 21 24.89 0.48 -8.11
CA ARG A 21 25.87 -0.01 -9.07
C ARG A 21 27.07 -0.50 -8.26
N ARG A 22 27.36 -1.79 -8.32
CA ARG A 22 28.74 -2.24 -8.23
C ARG A 22 29.02 -3.15 -9.41
N GLU A 23 29.97 -2.68 -10.21
CA GLU A 23 30.45 -3.25 -11.44
C GLU A 23 30.83 -4.72 -11.25
N SER A 24 30.34 -5.56 -12.15
CA SER A 24 30.88 -6.88 -12.41
C SER A 24 32.30 -6.74 -12.94
N THR A 25 33.30 -7.01 -12.10
CA THR A 25 34.64 -7.34 -12.57
C THR A 25 34.70 -8.85 -12.80
N VAL A 26 34.67 -9.24 -14.07
CA VAL A 26 35.08 -10.56 -14.54
C VAL A 26 36.59 -10.67 -14.30
N SER A 27 37.03 -11.74 -13.64
CA SER A 27 38.40 -12.23 -13.79
C SER A 27 38.43 -13.74 -13.59
N SER A 28 38.89 -14.39 -14.66
CA SER A 28 39.22 -15.78 -14.84
C SER A 28 40.54 -16.15 -14.16
N SER A 29 40.61 -17.34 -13.56
CA SER A 29 41.86 -18.11 -13.52
C SER A 29 41.60 -19.61 -13.42
N THR A 30 42.39 -20.33 -14.21
CA THR A 30 42.37 -21.73 -14.60
C THR A 30 43.06 -22.70 -13.63
N ASN A 31 42.53 -23.93 -13.59
CA ASN A 31 43.17 -25.26 -13.57
C ASN A 31 44.02 -25.83 -12.41
N SER A 32 43.87 -27.17 -12.35
CA SER A 32 44.67 -28.25 -11.71
C SER A 32 44.32 -28.58 -10.25
N SER A 33 44.14 -29.82 -9.78
CA SER A 33 44.33 -31.19 -10.33
C SER A 33 43.60 -32.24 -9.44
N THR A 34 43.08 -33.31 -10.05
CA THR A 34 42.59 -34.57 -9.44
C THR A 34 43.75 -35.55 -9.13
N PRO A 35 43.56 -36.80 -8.63
CA PRO A 35 42.53 -37.41 -7.76
C PRO A 35 43.15 -38.28 -6.62
N SER A 36 42.33 -38.78 -5.67
CA SER A 36 42.66 -40.05 -4.99
C SER A 36 41.43 -40.78 -4.46
N PHE A 37 41.43 -42.09 -4.71
CA PHE A 37 40.36 -43.09 -4.56
C PHE A 37 40.24 -43.68 -3.14
N GLY A 38 39.06 -44.24 -2.86
CA GLY A 38 38.81 -45.28 -1.84
C GLY A 38 38.21 -44.72 -0.53
N THR A 39 37.25 -45.34 0.17
CA THR A 39 36.62 -46.66 0.10
C THR A 39 35.45 -46.61 1.12
N SER A 40 34.25 -47.10 0.79
CA SER A 40 33.22 -47.52 1.78
C SER A 40 33.41 -49.01 2.10
N PRO A 41 32.74 -49.70 3.07
CA PRO A 41 31.63 -49.37 4.01
C PRO A 41 31.85 -50.06 5.42
N PRO A 42 30.91 -50.67 6.21
CA PRO A 42 29.49 -50.45 6.54
C PRO A 42 29.12 -50.54 8.09
N PHE A 43 27.84 -50.26 8.43
CA PHE A 43 26.99 -50.68 9.61
C PHE A 43 27.30 -50.36 11.12
N LEU A 44 26.43 -49.50 11.72
CA LEU A 44 25.64 -49.52 13.01
C LEU A 44 26.26 -49.89 14.40
N PRO A 45 25.58 -49.60 15.55
CA PRO A 45 25.12 -48.35 16.21
C PRO A 45 25.74 -48.18 17.65
N PRO A 46 25.44 -47.13 18.46
CA PRO A 46 24.43 -47.30 19.52
C PRO A 46 23.69 -46.04 20.06
N LEU A 47 22.42 -46.25 20.41
CA LEU A 47 21.64 -45.82 21.59
C LEU A 47 22.00 -44.51 22.37
N SER A 48 21.12 -43.52 22.19
CA SER A 48 20.46 -42.62 23.16
C SER A 48 21.12 -42.23 24.50
N ARG A 49 21.30 -40.92 24.72
CA ARG A 49 20.99 -40.22 26.00
C ARG A 49 20.49 -38.77 25.78
N THR A 50 19.19 -38.59 26.02
CA THR A 50 18.52 -37.48 26.72
C THR A 50 19.08 -36.05 26.65
N ALA A 51 18.34 -35.14 26.00
CA ALA A 51 18.04 -33.81 26.52
C ALA A 51 16.75 -33.24 25.90
N SER A 52 15.73 -33.07 26.76
CA SER A 52 14.63 -32.10 26.74
C SER A 52 13.87 -31.77 25.43
N SER A 53 12.57 -32.04 25.49
CA SER A 53 11.52 -31.67 24.54
C SER A 53 11.41 -30.16 24.27
N ILE A 54 11.46 -29.78 22.98
CA ILE A 54 10.68 -28.66 22.45
C ILE A 54 9.92 -29.19 21.23
N GLY A 55 8.60 -29.23 21.37
CA GLY A 55 7.69 -29.80 20.39
C GLY A 55 7.72 -29.07 19.05
N SER A 56 7.92 -29.85 18.00
CA SER A 56 7.27 -29.75 16.69
C SER A 56 7.15 -28.36 16.06
N ARG A 57 8.26 -27.82 15.55
CA ARG A 57 8.27 -26.98 14.35
C ARG A 57 8.77 -27.80 13.17
N SER A 58 7.93 -28.70 12.67
CA SER A 58 8.26 -29.52 11.51
C SER A 58 7.10 -29.47 10.52
N ARG A 59 7.35 -28.75 9.41
CA ARG A 59 6.60 -28.69 8.14
C ARG A 59 5.62 -27.53 7.92
N GLN A 60 6.06 -26.28 8.13
CA GLN A 60 5.38 -25.11 7.54
C GLN A 60 6.35 -24.04 7.01
N ALA A 61 7.50 -24.47 6.48
CA ALA A 61 8.58 -23.59 6.03
C ALA A 61 9.07 -23.88 4.59
N SER A 62 8.21 -24.38 3.69
CA SER A 62 8.65 -24.79 2.34
C SER A 62 7.87 -24.18 1.17
N CYS A 63 7.21 -23.03 1.36
CA CYS A 63 6.57 -22.29 0.26
C CYS A 63 6.73 -20.76 0.35
N PHE A 64 7.52 -20.25 1.29
CA PHE A 64 7.76 -18.81 1.43
C PHE A 64 9.14 -18.47 0.90
N SER A 65 9.20 -17.50 -0.01
CA SER A 65 10.45 -17.00 -0.56
C SER A 65 11.29 -16.44 0.59
N LEU A 66 12.58 -16.79 0.65
CA LEU A 66 13.53 -16.28 1.66
C LEU A 66 13.71 -14.76 1.64
N TYR A 67 13.07 -14.08 0.68
CA TYR A 67 13.16 -12.65 0.43
C TYR A 67 11.87 -11.87 0.75
N ASP A 68 10.84 -12.51 1.28
CA ASP A 68 9.60 -11.81 1.66
C ASP A 68 9.83 -11.04 2.98
N ASP A 69 9.56 -9.73 2.98
CA ASP A 69 9.52 -8.92 4.20
C ASP A 69 8.14 -9.08 4.85
N ILE A 70 8.12 -9.42 6.14
CA ILE A 70 6.89 -9.69 6.90
C ILE A 70 6.85 -8.75 8.09
N CYS A 71 5.88 -7.84 8.07
CA CYS A 71 5.59 -6.95 9.18
C CYS A 71 4.26 -7.33 9.83
N ARG A 72 4.28 -7.64 11.13
CA ARG A 72 3.05 -7.86 11.90
C ARG A 72 2.52 -6.53 12.42
N LEU A 73 1.27 -6.22 12.09
CA LEU A 73 0.48 -5.18 12.73
C LEU A 73 -0.37 -5.82 13.85
N PRO A 74 0.05 -5.77 15.11
CA PRO A 74 -0.84 -6.07 16.23
C PRO A 74 -1.88 -4.96 16.33
N LEU A 75 -3.14 -5.32 16.49
CA LEU A 75 -4.23 -4.36 16.59
C LEU A 75 -4.52 -4.09 18.07
N ASN A 76 -4.72 -2.82 18.43
CA ASN A 76 -5.12 -2.42 19.78
C ASN A 76 -6.49 -3.02 20.15
N ASN A 77 -7.38 -3.09 19.15
CA ASN A 77 -8.67 -3.76 19.20
C ASN A 77 -8.74 -4.82 18.09
N SER A 78 -9.94 -5.23 17.68
CA SER A 78 -10.07 -6.08 16.50
C SER A 78 -10.30 -5.27 15.23
N VAL A 79 -9.87 -5.80 14.09
CA VAL A 79 -10.34 -5.36 12.78
C VAL A 79 -11.53 -6.23 12.37
N THR A 80 -12.61 -5.60 11.93
CA THR A 80 -13.74 -6.31 11.31
C THR A 80 -13.56 -6.32 9.81
N ILE A 81 -13.59 -7.52 9.24
CA ILE A 81 -13.48 -7.77 7.81
C ILE A 81 -14.85 -8.15 7.29
N SER A 82 -15.28 -7.52 6.21
CA SER A 82 -16.55 -7.84 5.56
C SER A 82 -16.41 -8.06 4.06
N PHE A 83 -17.11 -9.06 3.55
CA PHE A 83 -17.21 -9.35 2.12
C PHE A 83 -18.53 -10.05 1.80
N VAL A 84 -18.98 -9.94 0.56
CA VAL A 84 -20.19 -10.61 0.07
C VAL A 84 -19.78 -11.85 -0.74
N ARG A 85 -20.37 -13.00 -0.43
CA ARG A 85 -20.22 -14.22 -1.22
C ARG A 85 -21.56 -14.93 -1.31
N SER A 86 -21.94 -15.33 -2.52
CA SER A 86 -23.23 -16.00 -2.77
C SER A 86 -24.43 -15.24 -2.17
N ASN A 87 -24.44 -13.92 -2.36
CA ASN A 87 -25.46 -13.00 -1.82
C ASN A 87 -25.58 -12.98 -0.28
N LYS A 88 -24.59 -13.51 0.43
CA LYS A 88 -24.50 -13.46 1.89
C LYS A 88 -23.35 -12.56 2.31
N LEU A 89 -23.62 -11.66 3.26
CA LEU A 89 -22.62 -10.82 3.88
C LEU A 89 -21.92 -11.62 4.99
N PHE A 90 -20.61 -11.75 4.89
CA PHE A 90 -19.77 -12.32 5.94
C PHE A 90 -19.10 -11.18 6.71
N LYS A 91 -19.01 -11.34 8.03
CA LYS A 91 -18.27 -10.44 8.93
C LYS A 91 -17.42 -11.27 9.87
N LEU A 92 -16.12 -11.02 9.88
CA LEU A 92 -15.13 -11.76 10.65
C LEU A 92 -14.25 -10.78 11.41
N ARG A 93 -13.83 -11.14 12.63
CA ARG A 93 -12.98 -10.29 13.49
C ARG A 93 -11.61 -10.93 13.65
N TYR A 94 -10.58 -10.11 13.53
CA TYR A 94 -9.17 -10.51 13.65
C TYR A 94 -8.42 -9.56 14.58
N THR A 95 -7.35 -10.05 15.21
CA THR A 95 -6.57 -9.30 16.22
C THR A 95 -5.18 -8.92 15.73
N TYR A 96 -4.75 -9.44 14.59
CA TYR A 96 -3.53 -8.98 13.92
C TYR A 96 -3.64 -9.14 12.40
N ILE A 97 -2.78 -8.41 11.69
CA ILE A 97 -2.58 -8.53 10.25
C ILE A 97 -1.07 -8.67 9.99
N ASP A 98 -0.66 -9.77 9.38
CA ASP A 98 0.69 -9.95 8.86
C ASP A 98 0.73 -9.42 7.41
N ILE A 99 1.49 -8.36 7.21
CA ILE A 99 1.64 -7.66 5.94
C ILE A 99 2.91 -8.18 5.28
N ARG A 100 2.75 -8.81 4.11
CA ARG A 100 3.87 -9.42 3.38
C ARG A 100 4.17 -8.65 2.11
N LYS A 101 5.43 -8.27 1.95
CA LYS A 101 5.94 -7.58 0.77
C LYS A 101 7.03 -8.40 0.11
N ASP A 102 7.14 -8.27 -1.21
CA ASP A 102 8.26 -8.84 -1.94
C ASP A 102 9.53 -7.97 -1.76
N ALA A 103 10.65 -8.43 -2.35
CA ALA A 103 11.93 -7.72 -2.29
C ALA A 103 11.91 -6.33 -2.95
N THR A 104 10.91 -6.03 -3.78
CA THR A 104 10.71 -4.70 -4.41
C THR A 104 9.92 -3.75 -3.52
N GLY A 105 9.36 -4.25 -2.41
CA GLY A 105 8.47 -3.51 -1.51
C GLY A 105 6.99 -3.56 -1.93
N SER A 106 6.65 -4.35 -2.95
CA SER A 106 5.28 -4.50 -3.44
C SER A 106 4.48 -5.43 -2.53
N LEU A 107 3.21 -5.11 -2.29
CA LEU A 107 2.35 -5.91 -1.41
C LEU A 107 2.00 -7.24 -2.08
N LYS A 108 2.37 -8.34 -1.45
CA LYS A 108 2.13 -9.70 -1.93
C LYS A 108 0.89 -10.30 -1.29
N SER A 109 0.77 -10.19 0.03
CA SER A 109 -0.38 -10.72 0.75
C SER A 109 -0.62 -10.07 2.11
N LEU A 110 -1.86 -10.13 2.57
CA LEU A 110 -2.26 -9.84 3.93
C LEU A 110 -2.77 -11.12 4.57
N GLU A 111 -2.19 -11.51 5.71
CA GLU A 111 -2.62 -12.68 6.47
C GLU A 111 -3.26 -12.23 7.78
N LEU A 112 -4.54 -12.52 7.95
CA LEU A 112 -5.33 -12.10 9.09
C LEU A 112 -5.52 -13.28 10.04
N GLY A 113 -5.24 -13.06 11.32
CA GLY A 113 -5.32 -14.11 12.32
C GLY A 113 -5.77 -13.65 13.71
N GLY A 114 -5.79 -14.61 14.62
CA GLY A 114 -6.22 -14.41 16.01
C GLY A 114 -7.71 -14.12 16.16
N GLY A 115 -8.54 -14.52 15.18
CA GLY A 115 -9.98 -14.47 15.28
C GLY A 115 -10.54 -15.54 16.24
N PRO A 116 -11.59 -15.24 17.02
CA PRO A 116 -12.17 -16.18 17.96
C PRO A 116 -12.72 -17.41 17.24
N GLY A 117 -12.26 -18.61 17.64
CA GLY A 117 -12.70 -19.88 17.04
C GLY A 117 -12.10 -20.19 15.66
N GLN A 118 -11.15 -19.39 15.18
CA GLN A 118 -10.49 -19.64 13.89
C GLN A 118 -9.20 -20.45 14.07
N GLN A 119 -9.11 -21.56 13.34
CA GLN A 119 -7.93 -22.43 13.32
C GLN A 119 -6.99 -22.12 12.16
N THR A 120 -7.51 -21.50 11.09
CA THR A 120 -6.74 -21.14 9.90
C THR A 120 -6.82 -19.64 9.67
N PRO A 121 -5.70 -18.99 9.30
CA PRO A 121 -5.73 -17.58 8.95
C PRO A 121 -6.52 -17.37 7.65
N LEU A 122 -7.01 -16.14 7.48
CA LEU A 122 -7.56 -15.67 6.22
C LEU A 122 -6.45 -14.95 5.45
N VAL A 123 -6.09 -15.45 4.28
CA VAL A 123 -5.00 -14.92 3.47
C VAL A 123 -5.57 -14.21 2.25
N HIS A 124 -5.17 -12.96 2.04
CA HIS A 124 -5.51 -12.19 0.86
C HIS A 124 -4.27 -12.02 0.01
N THR A 125 -4.30 -12.55 -1.20
CA THR A 125 -3.18 -12.50 -2.16
C THR A 125 -3.46 -11.46 -3.24
N PHE A 126 -2.42 -10.68 -3.54
CA PHE A 126 -2.42 -9.66 -4.58
C PHE A 126 -1.57 -10.20 -5.74
N ASN A 127 -2.15 -10.30 -6.93
CA ASN A 127 -1.61 -11.13 -8.01
C ASN A 127 -0.59 -10.42 -8.92
N ASP A 128 -0.28 -9.14 -8.69
CA ASP A 128 0.76 -8.29 -9.32
C ASP A 128 0.25 -6.84 -9.50
N THR A 129 -0.31 -6.24 -8.45
CA THR A 129 -0.61 -4.82 -8.50
C THR A 129 0.64 -4.01 -8.16
N LYS A 130 0.96 -3.02 -9.00
CA LYS A 130 1.70 -1.83 -8.54
C LYS A 130 1.09 -1.43 -7.19
N LEU A 131 1.91 -1.34 -6.14
CA LEU A 131 1.55 -1.05 -4.74
C LEU A 131 0.06 -0.68 -4.54
N PRO A 132 -0.80 -1.63 -4.13
CA PRO A 132 -2.24 -1.41 -4.10
C PRO A 132 -2.56 -0.29 -3.12
N VAL A 133 -3.14 0.79 -3.63
CA VAL A 133 -3.50 1.93 -2.79
C VAL A 133 -4.74 1.57 -1.96
N PRO A 134 -4.66 1.58 -0.62
CA PRO A 134 -5.83 1.35 0.22
C PRO A 134 -6.84 2.47 -0.02
N HIS A 135 -8.03 2.08 -0.46
CA HIS A 135 -9.14 2.97 -0.74
C HIS A 135 -9.94 3.24 0.52
N LEU A 136 -10.21 4.52 0.78
CA LEU A 136 -11.02 4.96 1.90
C LEU A 136 -12.44 5.17 1.38
N GLU A 137 -13.35 4.28 1.76
CA GLU A 137 -14.67 4.19 1.16
C GLU A 137 -15.55 5.42 1.42
N HIS A 138 -15.33 6.10 2.55
CA HIS A 138 -16.06 7.30 2.94
C HIS A 138 -15.09 8.43 3.27
N PRO A 139 -15.43 9.69 2.95
CA PRO A 139 -14.66 10.85 3.39
C PRO A 139 -14.52 10.87 4.91
N LYS A 140 -13.32 11.18 5.41
CA LYS A 140 -13.11 11.48 6.82
C LYS A 140 -14.04 12.62 7.24
N LEU A 141 -14.85 12.36 8.27
CA LEU A 141 -15.65 13.38 8.95
C LEU A 141 -15.05 13.67 10.33
N PRO A 142 -15.24 14.88 10.89
CA PRO A 142 -14.59 15.30 12.15
C PRO A 142 -14.86 14.40 13.36
N ASN A 143 -16.04 13.76 13.41
CA ASN A 143 -16.51 13.00 14.56
C ASN A 143 -16.61 11.49 14.29
N GLU A 144 -16.07 11.00 13.17
CA GLU A 144 -16.11 9.57 12.86
C GLU A 144 -14.80 8.89 13.27
N PRO A 145 -14.87 7.87 14.16
CA PRO A 145 -13.67 7.26 14.74
C PRO A 145 -12.98 6.27 13.80
N SER A 146 -13.66 5.79 12.75
CA SER A 146 -13.22 4.66 11.94
C SER A 146 -13.30 4.95 10.45
N LEU A 147 -12.22 4.66 9.72
CA LEU A 147 -12.28 4.58 8.26
C LEU A 147 -12.51 3.13 7.84
N ARG A 148 -13.32 2.97 6.81
CA ARG A 148 -13.46 1.71 6.10
C ARG A 148 -12.50 1.70 4.93
N ILE A 149 -11.60 0.73 4.93
CA ILE A 149 -10.58 0.56 3.90
C ILE A 149 -10.98 -0.60 3.01
N SER A 150 -10.84 -0.45 1.70
CA SER A 150 -10.94 -1.56 0.75
C SER A 150 -9.90 -1.42 -0.34
N PHE A 151 -9.85 -2.39 -1.24
CA PHE A 151 -9.09 -2.31 -2.47
C PHE A 151 -10.06 -2.24 -3.64
N MET A 152 -9.67 -1.54 -4.70
CA MET A 152 -10.56 -1.30 -5.84
C MET A 152 -10.86 -2.58 -6.63
N ASP A 153 -9.83 -3.41 -6.81
CA ASP A 153 -9.95 -4.69 -7.50
C ASP A 153 -10.39 -5.78 -6.52
N GLU A 154 -10.82 -6.93 -7.03
CA GLU A 154 -11.02 -8.12 -6.21
C GLU A 154 -9.69 -8.81 -5.88
N GLN A 155 -9.60 -9.41 -4.71
CA GLN A 155 -8.40 -10.12 -4.25
C GLN A 155 -8.68 -11.61 -4.19
N THR A 156 -7.61 -12.40 -4.34
CA THR A 156 -7.71 -13.84 -4.09
C THR A 156 -7.69 -14.07 -2.59
N VAL A 157 -8.79 -14.63 -2.07
CA VAL A 157 -9.00 -14.89 -0.65
C VAL A 157 -8.91 -16.39 -0.42
N GLN A 158 -8.07 -16.79 0.52
CA GLN A 158 -7.90 -18.18 0.94
C GLN A 158 -8.23 -18.32 2.42
N SER A 159 -9.11 -19.26 2.74
CA SER A 159 -9.40 -19.70 4.10
C SER A 159 -9.42 -21.22 4.12
N ALA A 160 -8.53 -21.83 4.90
CA ALA A 160 -8.31 -23.28 4.90
C ALA A 160 -8.10 -23.81 3.46
N GLN A 161 -9.05 -24.62 2.96
CA GLN A 161 -9.02 -25.23 1.63
C GLN A 161 -9.84 -24.45 0.59
N THR A 162 -10.51 -23.36 0.98
CA THR A 162 -11.39 -22.61 0.09
C THR A 162 -10.67 -21.39 -0.46
N VAL A 163 -10.63 -21.26 -1.78
CA VAL A 163 -10.11 -20.10 -2.50
C VAL A 163 -11.25 -19.44 -3.28
N PHE A 164 -11.37 -18.13 -3.22
CA PHE A 164 -12.38 -17.36 -3.94
C PHE A 164 -11.91 -15.93 -4.19
N LEU A 165 -12.53 -15.26 -5.16
CA LEU A 165 -12.34 -13.82 -5.36
C LEU A 165 -13.39 -13.06 -4.53
N ALA A 166 -12.95 -12.01 -3.85
CA ALA A 166 -13.87 -11.08 -3.19
C ALA A 166 -13.22 -9.71 -3.02
N GLN A 167 -14.05 -8.67 -3.08
CA GLN A 167 -13.69 -7.36 -2.59
C GLN A 167 -13.90 -7.31 -1.07
N ILE A 168 -12.84 -6.99 -0.35
CA ILE A 168 -12.83 -7.01 1.12
C ILE A 168 -12.77 -5.60 1.67
N SER A 169 -13.66 -5.33 2.63
CA SER A 169 -13.64 -4.11 3.44
C SER A 169 -13.09 -4.39 4.84
N TYR A 170 -12.12 -3.59 5.26
CA TYR A 170 -11.48 -3.58 6.57
C TYR A 170 -12.05 -2.41 7.36
N THR A 171 -12.65 -2.69 8.50
CA THR A 171 -13.20 -1.68 9.40
C THR A 171 -12.42 -1.76 10.71
N PHE A 172 -11.63 -0.73 10.97
CA PHE A 172 -10.79 -0.61 12.16
C PHE A 172 -11.58 0.06 13.28
N GLU A 173 -11.53 -0.51 14.49
CA GLU A 173 -12.14 0.09 15.68
C GLU A 173 -11.30 1.24 16.25
N ASP A 174 -9.98 1.22 15.99
CA ASP A 174 -9.03 2.22 16.47
C ASP A 174 -8.39 2.99 15.29
N TRP A 175 -8.33 4.31 15.42
CA TRP A 175 -7.77 5.19 14.38
C TRP A 175 -6.29 4.94 14.15
N LYS A 176 -5.52 4.69 15.21
CA LYS A 176 -4.07 4.49 15.10
C LYS A 176 -3.77 3.20 14.34
N ASP A 177 -4.50 2.12 14.60
CA ASP A 177 -4.40 0.87 13.82
C ASP A 177 -4.69 1.11 12.33
N CYS A 178 -5.72 1.91 12.03
CA CYS A 178 -6.08 2.27 10.67
C CYS A 178 -4.98 3.05 9.94
N VAL A 179 -4.35 4.01 10.62
CA VAL A 179 -3.22 4.78 10.08
C VAL A 179 -2.02 3.87 9.86
N GLN A 180 -1.64 3.08 10.86
CA GLN A 180 -0.49 2.18 10.75
C GLN A 180 -0.66 1.17 9.61
N PHE A 181 -1.86 0.62 9.44
CA PHE A 181 -2.16 -0.27 8.33
C PHE A 181 -1.92 0.41 6.97
N GLN A 182 -2.41 1.64 6.78
CA GLN A 182 -2.17 2.40 5.57
C GLN A 182 -0.68 2.68 5.34
N GLU A 183 0.03 3.09 6.39
CA GLU A 183 1.46 3.41 6.31
C GLU A 183 2.30 2.19 5.94
N LEU A 184 2.01 1.04 6.55
CA LEU A 184 2.70 -0.22 6.30
C LEU A 184 2.46 -0.72 4.88
N ILE A 185 1.22 -0.64 4.37
CA ILE A 185 0.93 -1.00 2.98
C ILE A 185 1.67 -0.05 2.03
N LEU A 186 1.51 1.26 2.24
CA LEU A 186 2.02 2.28 1.32
C LEU A 186 3.54 2.47 1.39
N GLY A 187 4.19 2.01 2.45
CA GLY A 187 5.61 2.29 2.70
C GLY A 187 5.89 3.80 2.86
N SER A 188 4.91 4.54 3.38
CA SER A 188 4.97 6.00 3.52
C SER A 188 4.17 6.44 4.74
N ARG A 189 4.67 7.46 5.45
CA ARG A 189 3.99 8.02 6.62
C ARG A 189 2.80 8.87 6.18
N LEU A 190 1.65 8.73 6.84
CA LEU A 190 0.47 9.57 6.63
C LEU A 190 0.63 10.85 7.46
N VAL A 191 0.91 11.97 6.79
CA VAL A 191 1.15 13.27 7.45
C VAL A 191 -0.14 14.06 7.62
N PHE A 192 -1.06 13.92 6.67
CA PHE A 192 -2.33 14.63 6.69
C PHE A 192 -3.41 13.79 6.01
N ILE A 193 -4.64 13.90 6.51
CA ILE A 193 -5.83 13.32 5.90
C ILE A 193 -7.04 14.20 6.17
N ALA A 194 -7.81 14.47 5.13
CA ALA A 194 -9.04 15.24 5.20
C ALA A 194 -10.11 14.71 4.25
N GLY A 195 -11.36 14.90 4.65
CA GLY A 195 -12.51 14.74 3.77
C GLY A 195 -12.66 15.97 2.86
N ILE A 196 -12.76 15.74 1.55
CA ILE A 196 -12.99 16.78 0.56
C ILE A 196 -14.35 16.58 -0.09
N ALA A 197 -15.11 17.67 -0.17
CA ALA A 197 -16.40 17.70 -0.84
C ALA A 197 -16.20 17.60 -2.35
N GLU A 198 -15.18 18.30 -2.85
CA GLU A 198 -14.86 18.36 -4.26
C GLU A 198 -13.39 18.67 -4.47
N ALA A 199 -12.77 18.06 -5.48
CA ALA A 199 -11.58 18.63 -6.10
C ALA A 199 -11.73 18.63 -7.62
N LYS A 200 -11.36 19.73 -8.26
CA LYS A 200 -11.49 19.93 -9.70
C LYS A 200 -10.18 20.42 -10.29
N SER A 201 -9.71 19.71 -11.31
CA SER A 201 -8.56 20.13 -12.12
C SER A 201 -9.02 20.91 -13.35
N LYS A 202 -8.36 22.04 -13.62
CA LYS A 202 -8.48 22.72 -14.91
C LYS A 202 -7.46 22.16 -15.89
N GLY A 203 -7.92 21.73 -17.06
CA GLY A 203 -7.09 21.29 -18.20
C GLY A 203 -7.02 19.78 -18.43
N ARG A 204 -7.38 18.96 -17.43
CA ARG A 204 -7.44 17.49 -17.55
C ARG A 204 -8.83 16.88 -17.28
N GLY A 205 -9.70 17.58 -16.55
CA GLY A 205 -11.02 17.06 -16.19
C GLY A 205 -10.98 15.96 -15.12
N GLU A 206 -9.89 15.88 -14.36
CA GLU A 206 -9.85 15.12 -13.10
C GLU A 206 -10.76 15.84 -12.12
N GLU A 207 -11.78 15.12 -11.68
CA GLU A 207 -12.73 15.60 -10.69
C GLU A 207 -12.88 14.50 -9.64
N CYS A 208 -12.90 14.90 -8.38
CA CYS A 208 -13.33 14.03 -7.31
C CYS A 208 -14.48 14.68 -6.54
N ILE A 209 -15.48 13.89 -6.18
CA ILE A 209 -16.62 14.31 -5.37
C ILE A 209 -16.69 13.41 -4.14
N SER A 210 -16.73 14.01 -2.96
CA SER A 210 -16.83 13.32 -1.67
C SER A 210 -15.78 12.23 -1.54
N GLN A 211 -14.50 12.63 -1.43
CA GLN A 211 -13.35 11.72 -1.34
C GLN A 211 -12.42 12.12 -0.18
N ASN A 212 -11.38 11.31 0.04
CA ASN A 212 -10.30 11.64 0.95
C ASN A 212 -9.11 12.22 0.19
N LEU A 213 -8.53 13.29 0.75
CA LEU A 213 -7.22 13.78 0.38
C LEU A 213 -6.22 13.35 1.46
N ARG A 214 -5.11 12.76 1.05
CA ARG A 214 -4.01 12.34 1.94
C ARG A 214 -2.74 13.07 1.54
N ILE A 215 -1.89 13.39 2.51
CA ILE A 215 -0.50 13.76 2.25
C ILE A 215 0.38 12.67 2.84
N LEU A 216 1.17 12.04 1.97
CA LEU A 216 2.08 10.97 2.33
C LEU A 216 3.51 11.48 2.30
N ARG A 217 4.33 11.04 3.25
CA ARG A 217 5.77 11.31 3.29
C ARG A 217 6.54 10.01 3.15
N GLY A 218 7.32 9.89 2.09
CA GLY A 218 8.19 8.74 1.87
C GLY A 218 9.43 8.76 2.78
N HIS A 219 10.17 7.66 2.82
CA HIS A 219 11.40 7.54 3.62
C HIS A 219 12.49 8.56 3.23
N ASN A 220 12.49 9.03 1.98
CA ASN A 220 13.39 10.09 1.50
C ASN A 220 12.92 11.51 1.89
N GLY A 221 11.89 11.65 2.71
CA GLY A 221 11.33 12.93 3.14
C GLY A 221 10.42 13.60 2.10
N LYS A 222 10.37 13.10 0.86
CA LYS A 222 9.49 13.67 -0.18
C LYS A 222 8.02 13.48 0.20
N GLN A 223 7.22 14.51 -0.07
CA GLN A 223 5.79 14.52 0.21
C GLN A 223 4.96 14.56 -1.07
N VAL A 224 3.85 13.83 -1.05
CA VAL A 224 2.89 13.77 -2.16
C VAL A 224 1.47 13.96 -1.64
N ILE A 225 0.67 14.75 -2.36
CA ILE A 225 -0.78 14.80 -2.21
C ILE A 225 -1.35 13.62 -3.00
N LEU A 226 -2.20 12.83 -2.38
CA LEU A 226 -2.86 11.67 -2.96
C LEU A 226 -4.38 11.76 -2.75
N PHE A 227 -5.13 11.71 -3.83
CA PHE A 227 -6.59 11.60 -3.78
C PHE A 227 -7.11 10.72 -4.92
N PHE A 228 -8.33 10.21 -4.78
CA PHE A 228 -8.97 9.41 -5.81
C PHE A 228 -9.83 10.30 -6.70
N ALA A 229 -9.46 10.44 -7.98
CA ALA A 229 -10.31 11.07 -8.98
C ALA A 229 -11.40 10.07 -9.40
N ASN A 230 -12.66 10.42 -9.14
CA ASN A 230 -13.82 9.58 -9.44
C ASN A 230 -14.66 10.18 -10.58
N SER A 231 -13.98 10.73 -11.60
CA SER A 231 -14.60 11.33 -12.78
C SER A 231 -15.78 10.51 -13.30
N GLN A 232 -16.81 11.19 -13.81
CA GLN A 232 -18.00 10.55 -14.40
C GLN A 232 -17.63 9.66 -15.60
N ARG A 233 -16.48 9.92 -16.22
CA ARG A 233 -15.90 9.11 -17.29
C ARG A 233 -15.17 7.92 -16.68
N LYS A 234 -15.68 6.71 -16.91
CA LYS A 234 -15.24 5.46 -16.24
C LYS A 234 -13.74 5.21 -16.41
N GLU A 235 -13.17 5.59 -17.56
CA GLU A 235 -11.77 5.45 -17.92
C GLU A 235 -10.81 6.40 -17.16
N LEU A 236 -11.34 7.41 -16.47
CA LEU A 236 -10.57 8.40 -15.72
C LEU A 236 -10.60 8.16 -14.20
N LYS A 237 -11.21 7.06 -13.73
CA LYS A 237 -11.23 6.71 -12.31
C LYS A 237 -9.88 6.18 -11.87
N ARG A 238 -9.13 6.96 -11.08
CA ARG A 238 -7.77 6.60 -10.66
C ARG A 238 -7.29 7.43 -9.49
N TYR A 239 -6.23 6.95 -8.84
CA TYR A 239 -5.48 7.78 -7.91
C TYR A 239 -4.66 8.84 -8.65
N VAL A 240 -4.71 10.07 -8.15
CA VAL A 240 -3.88 11.19 -8.59
C VAL A 240 -2.87 11.47 -7.48
N SER A 241 -1.59 11.41 -7.85
CA SER A 241 -0.45 11.73 -7.00
C SER A 241 0.18 13.04 -7.48
N ILE A 242 0.37 14.00 -6.59
CA ILE A 242 0.97 15.31 -6.89
C ILE A 242 2.08 15.55 -5.88
N PRO A 243 3.36 15.58 -6.30
CA PRO A 243 4.44 15.99 -5.41
C PRO A 243 4.19 17.39 -4.86
N VAL A 244 4.37 17.58 -3.55
CA VAL A 244 4.19 18.89 -2.90
C VAL A 244 5.14 19.93 -3.51
N THR A 245 6.31 19.51 -3.95
CA THR A 245 7.30 20.35 -4.65
C THR A 245 6.82 20.90 -6.00
N CYS A 246 5.71 20.41 -6.55
CA CYS A 246 5.13 20.93 -7.78
C CYS A 246 4.13 22.06 -7.53
N ILE A 247 3.86 22.44 -6.28
CA ILE A 247 2.98 23.55 -5.96
C ILE A 247 3.78 24.85 -6.08
N ASP A 248 3.44 25.65 -7.09
CA ASP A 248 4.09 26.94 -7.35
C ASP A 248 3.58 28.02 -6.38
N SER A 249 2.27 28.07 -6.20
CA SER A 249 1.60 28.98 -5.29
C SER A 249 0.23 28.42 -4.92
N PHE A 250 -0.36 28.94 -3.83
CA PHE A 250 -1.72 28.58 -3.46
C PHE A 250 -2.52 29.79 -2.97
N ASN A 251 -3.83 29.71 -3.15
CA ASN A 251 -4.80 30.63 -2.56
C ASN A 251 -5.63 29.87 -1.51
N PRO A 252 -5.57 30.24 -0.23
CA PRO A 252 -6.27 29.52 0.84
C PRO A 252 -7.80 29.65 0.81
N GLY A 253 -8.33 30.58 0.00
CA GLY A 253 -9.75 30.94 0.01
C GLY A 253 -10.08 31.90 1.16
N LYS A 254 -10.98 32.85 0.90
CA LYS A 254 -11.27 33.97 1.83
C LYS A 254 -12.10 33.59 3.07
N LYS A 255 -12.83 32.47 3.04
CA LYS A 255 -13.73 32.04 4.13
C LYS A 255 -14.01 30.54 4.08
N ALA A 256 -14.60 30.01 5.15
CA ALA A 256 -15.09 28.63 5.21
C ALA A 256 -15.98 28.29 4.00
N GLY A 257 -15.85 27.06 3.50
CA GLY A 257 -16.56 26.58 2.31
C GLY A 257 -16.08 27.16 0.97
N LYS A 258 -15.08 28.04 0.95
CA LYS A 258 -14.39 28.40 -0.30
C LYS A 258 -13.22 27.46 -0.56
N PRO A 259 -13.01 27.07 -1.83
CA PRO A 259 -11.96 26.12 -2.16
C PRO A 259 -10.57 26.73 -1.98
N VAL A 260 -9.62 25.90 -1.60
CA VAL A 260 -8.18 26.17 -1.71
C VAL A 260 -7.78 25.92 -3.15
N VAL A 261 -7.09 26.86 -3.77
CA VAL A 261 -6.66 26.76 -5.17
C VAL A 261 -5.16 26.64 -5.24
N LEU A 262 -4.67 25.53 -5.80
CA LEU A 262 -3.25 25.28 -6.03
C LEU A 262 -2.91 25.61 -7.49
N GLN A 263 -1.83 26.37 -7.70
CA GLN A 263 -1.17 26.49 -8.99
C GLN A 263 -0.03 25.48 -9.05
N LEU A 264 -0.02 24.66 -10.10
CA LEU A 264 0.91 23.55 -10.24
C LEU A 264 1.89 23.81 -11.37
N GLN A 265 3.16 23.50 -11.14
CA GLN A 265 4.19 23.56 -12.15
C GLN A 265 4.06 22.37 -13.12
N PRO A 266 4.25 22.59 -14.43
CA PRO A 266 4.17 21.54 -15.44
C PRO A 266 5.45 20.69 -15.41
N ASN A 267 5.61 19.83 -14.41
CA ASN A 267 6.84 19.06 -14.22
C ASN A 267 6.80 17.67 -14.87
N PHE A 268 5.61 17.09 -15.08
CA PHE A 268 5.43 15.74 -15.65
C PHE A 268 4.12 15.66 -16.44
N ASP A 269 3.92 14.61 -17.24
CA ASP A 269 2.77 14.44 -18.15
C ASP A 269 1.39 14.61 -17.49
N ILE A 270 1.26 14.24 -16.20
CA ILE A 270 0.01 14.48 -15.48
C ILE A 270 -0.22 15.98 -15.20
N LEU A 271 0.83 16.69 -14.84
CA LEU A 271 0.81 18.11 -14.47
C LEU A 271 0.92 19.06 -15.67
N SER A 272 1.40 18.59 -16.82
CA SER A 272 1.43 19.38 -18.07
C SER A 272 0.03 19.84 -18.48
N GLN A 273 -1.00 19.04 -18.14
CA GLN A 273 -2.41 19.34 -18.38
C GLN A 273 -3.14 19.86 -17.14
N MET A 274 -2.75 19.43 -15.94
CA MET A 274 -3.35 19.87 -14.67
C MET A 274 -2.62 21.09 -14.10
N LYS A 275 -2.94 22.28 -14.63
CA LYS A 275 -2.29 23.54 -14.22
C LYS A 275 -2.80 24.10 -12.89
N THR A 276 -4.08 23.86 -12.61
CA THR A 276 -4.74 24.38 -11.41
C THR A 276 -5.60 23.28 -10.80
N LEU A 277 -5.50 23.12 -9.47
CA LEU A 277 -6.34 22.22 -8.69
C LEU A 277 -7.12 23.03 -7.65
N SER A 278 -8.45 22.98 -7.71
CA SER A 278 -9.35 23.62 -6.74
C SER A 278 -9.90 22.57 -5.80
N ILE A 279 -9.69 22.71 -4.49
CA ILE A 279 -10.03 21.72 -3.46
C ILE A 279 -11.01 22.35 -2.45
N GLN A 280 -12.21 21.81 -2.36
CA GLN A 280 -13.21 22.17 -1.36
C GLN A 280 -13.24 21.12 -0.25
N PHE A 281 -12.90 21.52 0.97
CA PHE A 281 -12.92 20.67 2.15
C PHE A 281 -14.34 20.53 2.72
N LEU A 282 -14.63 19.36 3.31
CA LEU A 282 -15.87 19.15 4.07
C LEU A 282 -15.84 19.90 5.40
N ASP A 283 -14.65 20.10 5.97
CA ASP A 283 -14.44 20.76 7.26
C ASP A 283 -13.45 21.93 7.15
N ASP A 284 -13.74 23.04 7.82
CA ASP A 284 -12.91 24.25 7.77
C ASP A 284 -11.62 24.12 8.61
N SER A 285 -11.60 23.27 9.64
CA SER A 285 -10.39 22.99 10.41
C SER A 285 -9.38 22.21 9.57
N ASP A 286 -9.82 21.20 8.83
CA ASP A 286 -9.00 20.46 7.85
C ASP A 286 -8.45 21.42 6.78
N ARG A 287 -9.28 22.36 6.28
CA ARG A 287 -8.82 23.40 5.32
C ARG A 287 -7.71 24.27 5.91
N LYS A 288 -7.89 24.74 7.15
CA LYS A 288 -6.90 25.60 7.84
C LYS A 288 -5.59 24.85 8.08
N GLU A 289 -5.67 23.60 8.52
CA GLU A 289 -4.51 22.75 8.74
C GLU A 289 -3.78 22.46 7.43
N PHE A 290 -4.50 22.21 6.34
CA PHE A 290 -3.91 22.06 5.01
C PHE A 290 -3.18 23.32 4.56
N CYS A 291 -3.78 24.51 4.75
CA CYS A 291 -3.13 25.78 4.40
C CYS A 291 -1.88 26.04 5.25
N ARG A 292 -1.91 25.72 6.54
CA ARG A 292 -0.74 25.78 7.43
C ARG A 292 0.36 24.85 6.93
N PHE A 293 0.01 23.61 6.62
CA PHE A 293 0.94 22.63 6.06
C PHE A 293 1.62 23.15 4.80
N LEU A 294 0.84 23.71 3.85
CA LEU A 294 1.41 24.28 2.62
C LEU A 294 2.34 25.45 2.91
N THR A 295 1.94 26.36 3.79
CA THR A 295 2.80 27.49 4.19
C THR A 295 4.15 27.03 4.72
N GLU A 296 4.20 25.95 5.51
CA GLU A 296 5.45 25.42 6.06
C GLU A 296 6.34 24.70 5.03
N HIS A 297 5.80 24.31 3.87
CA HIS A 297 6.49 23.43 2.92
C HIS A 297 6.61 24.00 1.50
N THR A 298 6.01 25.17 1.20
CA THR A 298 6.08 25.82 -0.12
C THR A 298 6.74 27.21 -0.11
N THR A 299 7.10 27.75 1.06
CA THR A 299 7.96 28.95 1.19
C THR A 299 9.36 28.56 1.63
#